data_AF-A0A3D2JAI3-F1
#
_entry.id   AF-A0A3D2JAI3-F1
#
_cell.length_a   1.000
_cell.length_b   1.000
_cell.length_c   1.000
_cell.angle_alpha   90.00
_cell.angle_beta   90.00
_cell.angle_gamma   90.00
#
_symmetry.space_group_name_H-M   'P 1'
#
loop_
_entity.id
_entity.type
_entity.pdbx_description
1 polymer ?
#
loop_
_entity_poly.entity_id
_entity_poly.type
_entity_poly.pdbx_seq_one_letter_code
_entity_poly.pdbx_strand_id
1 'polypeptide(L)' 'MKLYVTGEEVRAIVKKSPLHSTVKEGLIPVTPALKKLAVRVARLFGLDIFGLDVVETPDGLILLDINDFP' A
#
# COMPACT_ATOMS: atom_id res chain seq x y z
N MET A 1 2.73 -4.04 4.60
CA MET A 1 1.44 -4.09 3.86
C MET A 1 1.73 -3.78 2.40
N LYS A 2 0.92 -4.32 1.49
CA LYS A 2 0.96 -3.95 0.08
C LYS A 2 -0.38 -3.35 -0.32
N LEU A 3 -0.36 -2.24 -1.05
CA LEU A 3 -1.53 -1.66 -1.70
C LEU A 3 -1.46 -1.98 -3.19
N TYR A 4 -2.61 -2.28 -3.78
CA TYR A 4 -2.80 -2.39 -5.22
C TYR A 4 -3.86 -1.38 -5.63
N VAL A 5 -3.53 -0.54 -6.60
CA VAL A 5 -4.37 0.55 -7.07
C VAL A 5 -4.72 0.31 -8.54
N THR A 6 -5.99 0.48 -8.88
CA THR A 6 -6.51 0.41 -10.25
C THR A 6 -7.54 1.50 -10.44
N GLY A 7 -7.15 2.60 -11.09
CA GLY A 7 -7.94 3.82 -11.17
C GLY A 7 -8.28 4.35 -9.77
N GLU A 8 -9.56 4.36 -9.41
CA GLU A 8 -10.04 4.83 -8.09
C GLU A 8 -10.11 3.73 -7.02
N GLU A 9 -9.98 2.46 -7.42
CA GLU A 9 -10.03 1.34 -6.50
C GLU A 9 -8.68 1.11 -5.83
N VAL A 10 -8.72 0.86 -4.53
CA VAL A 10 -7.55 0.51 -3.72
C VAL A 10 -7.87 -0.78 -2.98
N ARG A 11 -6.96 -1.74 -3.05
CA ARG A 11 -6.98 -2.97 -2.25
C ARG A 11 -5.72 -3.05 -1.40
N ALA A 12 -5.86 -3.54 -0.18
CA ALA A 12 -4.74 -3.70 0.74
C ALA A 12 -4.61 -5.16 1.18
N ILE A 13 -3.38 -5.64 1.22
CA ILE A 13 -3.02 -6.92 1.83
C ILE A 13 -1.95 -6.73 2.89
N VAL A 14 -1.98 -7.61 3.87
CA VAL A 14 -0.84 -7.83 4.76
C VAL A 14 -0.14 -9.12 4.36
N LYS A 15 1.19 -9.06 4.29
CA LYS A 15 2.07 -10.21 4.05
C LYS A 15 3.01 -10.33 5.23
N LYS A 16 3.44 -11.56 5.55
CA LYS A 16 4.47 -11.76 6.56
C LYS A 16 5.77 -11.14 6.07
N SER A 17 6.42 -10.38 6.96
CA SER A 17 7.80 -9.97 6.74
C SER A 17 8.71 -11.21 6.81
N PRO A 18 9.69 -11.36 5.89
CA PRO A 18 10.72 -12.39 5.98
C PRO A 18 11.61 -12.26 7.22
N LEU A 19 11.69 -11.06 7.80
CA LEU A 19 12.58 -10.76 8.92
C LEU A 19 11.96 -11.23 10.24
N HIS A 20 10.76 -10.75 10.59
CA HIS A 20 10.01 -11.19 11.76
C HIS A 20 8.52 -10.88 11.58
N SER A 21 7.63 -11.89 11.59
CA SER A 21 6.18 -11.64 11.55
C SER A 21 5.33 -12.84 11.99
N THR A 22 4.44 -12.62 12.96
CA THR A 22 3.36 -13.54 13.34
C THR A 22 2.03 -13.21 12.63
N VAL A 23 2.00 -12.21 11.75
CA VAL A 23 0.75 -11.75 11.11
C VAL A 23 0.18 -12.81 10.17
N LYS A 24 -1.14 -13.01 10.20
CA LYS A 24 -1.86 -13.83 9.23
C LYS A 24 -1.98 -13.06 7.92
N GLU A 25 -1.49 -13.65 6.83
CA GLU A 25 -1.60 -13.02 5.51
C GLU A 25 -3.04 -12.95 5.03
N GLY A 26 -3.37 -11.91 4.27
CA GLY A 26 -4.68 -11.75 3.66
C GLY A 26 -5.06 -10.31 3.36
N LEU A 27 -6.29 -10.14 2.87
CA LEU A 27 -6.90 -8.84 2.66
C LEU A 27 -7.13 -8.14 4.00
N ILE A 28 -6.86 -6.83 4.01
CA ILE A 28 -7.15 -5.95 5.14
C ILE A 28 -8.03 -4.79 4.67
N PRO A 29 -8.85 -4.19 5.54
CA PRO A 29 -9.60 -3.00 5.21
C PRO A 29 -8.67 -1.87 4.76
N VAL A 30 -9.05 -1.15 3.70
CA VAL A 30 -8.33 0.06 3.30
C VAL A 30 -8.76 1.19 4.21
N THR A 31 -7.85 1.59 5.11
CA THR A 31 -8.09 2.74 5.99
C THR A 31 -8.08 4.05 5.19
N PRO A 32 -8.71 5.13 5.71
CA PRO A 32 -8.63 6.45 5.07
C PRO A 32 -7.20 6.94 4.85
N ALA A 33 -6.27 6.60 5.76
CA ALA A 33 -4.87 6.94 5.64
C ALA A 33 -4.19 6.23 4.45
N LEU A 34 -4.45 4.93 4.28
CA LEU A 34 -3.94 4.16 3.14
C LEU A 34 -4.51 4.67 1.82
N LYS A 35 -5.82 4.97 1.76
CA LYS A 35 -6.44 5.57 0.55
C LYS A 35 -5.85 6.94 0.22
N LYS A 36 -5.66 7.79 1.23
CA LYS A 36 -5.06 9.12 1.05
C LYS A 36 -3.62 9.03 0.54
N LEU A 37 -2.82 8.08 1.04
CA LEU A 37 -1.48 7.81 0.55
C LEU A 37 -1.51 7.39 -0.93
N ALA A 38 -2.33 6.42 -1.30
CA ALA A 38 -2.48 5.94 -2.67
C ALA A 38 -2.86 7.06 -3.65
N VAL A 39 -3.87 7.87 -3.32
CA VAL A 39 -4.31 9.00 -4.16
C VAL A 39 -3.21 10.05 -4.34
N ARG A 40 -2.41 10.31 -3.30
CA ARG A 40 -1.28 11.25 -3.41
C ARG A 40 -0.20 10.71 -4.34
N VAL A 41 0.13 9.42 -4.23
CA VAL A 41 1.13 8.80 -5.11
C VAL A 41 0.65 8.79 -6.57
N ALA A 42 -0.59 8.35 -6.83
CA ALA A 42 -1.20 8.39 -8.17
C ALA A 42 -1.05 9.77 -8.83
N ARG A 43 -1.41 10.84 -8.11
CA ARG A 43 -1.34 12.22 -8.63
C ARG A 43 0.08 12.72 -8.82
N LEU A 44 1.00 12.38 -7.93
CA LEU A 44 2.38 12.86 -7.99
C LEU A 44 3.17 12.20 -9.13
N PHE A 45 2.88 10.94 -9.43
CA PHE A 45 3.61 10.16 -10.42
C PHE A 45 2.83 9.93 -11.72
N GLY A 46 1.55 10.33 -11.79
CA GLY A 46 0.71 10.13 -12.96
C GLY A 46 0.36 8.67 -13.23
N LEU A 47 0.10 7.89 -12.16
CA LEU A 47 -0.10 6.44 -12.24
C LEU A 47 -1.58 6.06 -12.14
N ASP A 48 -2.00 5.13 -13.01
CA ASP A 48 -3.35 4.57 -13.03
C ASP A 48 -3.42 3.15 -12.44
N ILE A 49 -2.39 2.34 -12.65
CA ILE A 49 -2.28 0.97 -12.11
C ILE A 49 -0.90 0.81 -11.47
N PHE A 50 -0.86 0.62 -10.16
CA PHE A 50 0.41 0.53 -9.43
C PHE A 50 0.25 -0.18 -8.09
N GLY A 51 1.38 -0.66 -7.57
CA GLY A 51 1.51 -1.25 -6.24
C GLY A 51 2.33 -0.35 -5.32
N LEU A 52 2.00 -0.34 -4.03
CA LEU A 52 2.79 0.33 -3.00
C LEU A 52 3.18 -0.63 -1.90
N ASP A 53 4.45 -0.59 -1.49
CA ASP A 53 4.91 -1.27 -0.29
C ASP A 53 4.95 -0.28 0.87
N VAL A 54 4.16 -0.56 1.90
CA VAL A 54 3.95 0.36 3.03
C VAL A 54 4.17 -0.38 4.34
N VAL A 55 4.90 0.23 5.26
CA VAL A 55 5.00 -0.25 6.65
C VAL A 55 4.38 0.75 7.58
N GLU A 56 3.71 0.23 8.62
CA GLU A 56 3.21 1.06 9.71
C GLU A 56 4.25 1.08 10.82
N THR A 57 4.53 2.27 11.32
CA THR A 57 5.46 2.54 12.42
C THR A 57 4.73 3.37 13.49
N PRO A 58 5.29 3.52 14.70
CA PRO A 58 4.71 4.41 15.71
C PRO A 58 4.51 5.86 15.23
N ASP A 59 5.32 6.33 14.28
CA ASP A 59 5.25 7.67 13.71
C ASP A 59 4.32 7.76 12.48
N GLY A 60 3.70 6.64 12.10
CA GLY A 60 2.74 6.55 10.99
C GLY A 60 3.20 5.67 9.84
N LEU A 61 2.55 5.86 8.68
CA LEU A 61 2.77 5.07 7.47
C LEU A 61 4.03 5.54 6.74
N ILE A 62 4.92 4.59 6.45
CA ILE A 62 6.12 4.80 5.64
C ILE A 62 5.95 4.07 4.32
N LEU A 63 6.07 4.81 3.21
CA LEU A 63 6.14 4.27 1.86
C LEU A 63 7.57 3.81 1.58
N LEU A 64 7.74 2.52 1.28
CA LEU A 64 9.04 1.91 0.99
C LEU A 64 9.33 1.84 -0.50
N ASP A 65 8.32 1.51 -1.31
CA ASP A 65 8.51 1.27 -2.74
C ASP A 65 7.22 1.55 -3.54
N ILE A 66 7.38 1.92 -4.81
CA ILE A 66 6.31 2.15 -5.78
C ILE A 66 6.58 1.26 -6.99
N ASN A 67 5.65 0.38 -7.30
CA ASN A 67 5.73 -0.54 -8.42
C ASN A 67 4.72 -0.10 -9.49
N ASP A 68 5.20 0.47 -10.59
CA ASP A 68 4.38 0.85 -11.74
C ASP A 68 4.05 -0.37 -12.61
N PHE A 69 2.81 -0.49 -13.07
CA PHE A 69 2.35 -1.58 -13.93
C PHE A 69 1.76 -1.00 -15.23
N PRO A 70 2.34 -1.30 -16.41
CA PRO A 70 1.85 -0.81 -17.70
C PRO A 70 0.52 -1.45 -18.15
#